data_AF-A0A542AQ86-F1
#
_entry.id   AF-A0A542AQ86-F1
#
_cell.length_a   1.000
_cell.length_b   1.000
_cell.length_c   1.000
_cell.angle_alpha   90.00
_cell.angle_beta   90.00
_cell.angle_gamma   90.00
#
_symmetry.space_group_name_H-M   'P 1'
#
loop_
_entity.id
_entity.type
_entity.pdbx_description
1 polymer ?
#
loop_
_entity_poly.entity_id
_entity_poly.type
_entity_poly.pdbx_seq_one_letter_code
_entity_poly.pdbx_strand_id
1 'polypeptide(L)'
;MQSWNTLLNDSKLDISVKNEFIRCYREAKEKLKSYGIVMDEEADFMFANHILALLKRVKTRSFVEDMEEEDFEQVPKKVYDMAEDIVGGLFEKEHLPINQTEVFLVATHIEMTIQKTKGGTEQ
;
A
#
# COMPACT_ATOMS: atom_id res chain seq x y z
N MET A 1 -5.29 11.20 15.70
CA MET A 1 -6.48 10.44 15.26
C MET A 1 -6.01 9.53 14.13
N GLN A 2 -6.42 8.25 14.02
CA GLN A 2 -5.88 7.39 12.96
C GLN A 2 -6.39 7.87 11.59
N SER A 3 -5.50 8.05 10.61
CA SER A 3 -5.78 8.60 9.27
C SER A 3 -6.93 7.88 8.55
N TRP A 4 -7.06 6.57 8.75
CA TRP A 4 -8.10 5.75 8.14
C TRP A 4 -9.48 5.85 8.79
N ASN A 5 -9.62 6.49 9.97
CA ASN A 5 -10.94 6.61 10.62
C ASN A 5 -11.94 7.34 9.73
N THR A 6 -11.51 8.44 9.08
CA THR A 6 -12.33 9.19 8.12
C THR A 6 -12.73 8.32 6.93
N LEU A 7 -11.74 7.61 6.36
CA LEU A 7 -11.90 6.72 5.20
C LEU A 7 -12.93 5.60 5.46
N LEU A 8 -12.88 4.97 6.64
CA LEU A 8 -13.80 3.89 6.98
C LEU A 8 -15.19 4.40 7.37
N ASN A 9 -15.31 5.59 7.95
CA ASN A 9 -16.59 6.17 8.34
C ASN A 9 -17.44 6.56 7.14
N ASP A 10 -16.82 7.09 6.08
CA ASP A 10 -17.53 7.49 4.85
C ASP A 10 -17.83 6.31 3.91
N SER A 11 -17.23 5.16 4.19
CA SER A 11 -17.39 3.95 3.37
C SER A 11 -18.60 3.11 3.81
N LYS A 12 -19.46 2.73 2.84
CA LYS A 12 -20.53 1.71 3.01
C LYS A 12 -19.96 0.28 3.03
N LEU A 13 -18.90 0.04 3.81
CA LEU A 13 -18.28 -1.27 3.94
C LEU A 13 -18.89 -2.05 5.11
N ASP A 14 -19.01 -3.36 4.93
CA ASP A 14 -19.35 -4.24 6.03
C ASP A 14 -18.24 -4.26 7.10
N ILE A 15 -18.61 -4.67 8.31
CA ILE A 15 -17.72 -4.69 9.48
C ILE A 15 -16.54 -5.66 9.27
N SER A 16 -16.73 -6.75 8.53
CA SER A 16 -15.68 -7.74 8.26
C SER A 16 -14.56 -7.11 7.41
N VAL A 17 -14.92 -6.40 6.35
CA VAL A 17 -13.97 -5.69 5.48
C VAL A 17 -13.26 -4.58 6.25
N LYS A 18 -13.95 -3.85 7.13
CA LYS A 18 -13.33 -2.83 7.98
C LYS A 18 -12.29 -3.42 8.93
N ASN A 19 -12.62 -4.51 9.61
CA ASN A 19 -11.71 -5.18 10.55
C ASN A 19 -10.49 -5.76 9.84
N GLU A 20 -10.71 -6.36 8.67
CA GLU A 20 -9.62 -6.89 7.86
C GLU A 20 -8.70 -5.79 7.35
N PHE A 21 -9.26 -4.69 6.85
CA PHE A 21 -8.48 -3.52 6.48
C PHE A 21 -7.63 -3.00 7.64
N ILE A 22 -8.20 -2.83 8.84
CA ILE A 22 -7.45 -2.34 10.01
C ILE A 22 -6.26 -3.26 10.32
N ARG A 23 -6.46 -4.57 10.26
CA ARG A 23 -5.40 -5.56 10.47
C ARG A 23 -4.31 -5.43 9.41
N CYS A 24 -4.68 -5.49 8.13
CA CYS A 24 -3.75 -5.40 7.01
C CYS A 24 -2.97 -4.09 7.00
N TYR A 25 -3.65 -2.98 7.29
CA TYR A 25 -3.02 -1.67 7.38
C TYR A 25 -1.99 -1.59 8.52
N ARG A 26 -2.32 -2.13 9.69
CA ARG A 26 -1.36 -2.19 10.82
C ARG A 26 -0.15 -3.04 10.49
N GLU A 27 -0.35 -4.22 9.93
CA GLU A 27 0.75 -5.11 9.47
C GLU A 27 1.66 -4.37 8.47
N ALA A 28 1.06 -3.67 7.49
CA ALA A 28 1.81 -2.90 6.51
C ALA A 28 2.60 -1.74 7.16
N LYS A 29 2.00 -1.01 8.11
CA LYS A 29 2.67 0.06 8.86
C LYS A 29 3.82 -0.45 9.72
N GLU A 30 3.67 -1.62 10.34
CA GLU A 30 4.74 -2.25 11.12
C GLU A 30 5.92 -2.64 10.22
N LYS A 31 5.66 -3.22 9.04
CA LYS A 31 6.69 -3.53 8.05
C LYS A 31 7.40 -2.26 7.57
N LEU A 32 6.66 -1.21 7.17
CA LEU A 32 7.25 0.08 6.81
C LEU A 32 8.17 0.63 7.89
N LYS A 33 7.76 0.55 9.16
CA LYS A 33 8.58 0.98 10.30
C LYS A 33 9.85 0.15 10.45
N SER A 34 9.78 -1.17 10.20
CA SER A 34 10.97 -2.04 10.22
C SER A 34 11.98 -1.69 9.13
N TYR A 35 11.52 -1.14 8.01
CA TYR A 35 12.36 -0.57 6.94
C TYR A 35 12.84 0.86 7.22
N GLY A 36 12.49 1.45 8.37
CA GLY A 36 12.84 2.82 8.74
C GLY A 36 12.03 3.90 8.00
N ILE A 37 10.90 3.53 7.40
CA ILE A 37 10.05 4.44 6.62
C ILE A 37 8.96 5.01 7.53
N VAL A 38 8.95 6.34 7.66
CA VAL A 38 7.93 7.08 8.42
C VAL A 38 7.15 7.96 7.44
N MET A 39 5.85 7.69 7.34
CA MET A 39 4.92 8.50 6.55
C MET A 39 4.41 9.67 7.38
N ASP A 40 4.35 10.85 6.78
CA ASP A 40 3.59 11.97 7.34
C ASP A 40 2.07 11.74 7.19
N GLU A 41 1.25 12.64 7.72
CA GLU A 41 -0.21 12.45 7.76
C GLU A 41 -0.84 12.32 6.36
N GLU A 42 -0.34 13.07 5.37
CA GLU A 42 -0.83 13.05 3.99
C GLU A 42 -0.46 11.75 3.29
N ALA A 43 0.82 11.35 3.36
CA ALA A 43 1.30 10.10 2.78
C ALA A 43 0.63 8.90 3.45
N ASP A 44 0.42 8.94 4.77
CA ASP A 44 -0.27 7.91 5.54
C ASP A 44 -1.73 7.77 5.10
N PHE A 45 -2.45 8.88 4.90
CA PHE A 45 -3.82 8.86 4.40
C PHE A 45 -3.93 8.29 2.98
N MET A 46 -3.04 8.72 2.08
CA MET A 46 -3.03 8.22 0.69
C MET A 46 -2.68 6.73 0.63
N PHE A 47 -1.70 6.30 1.43
CA PHE A 47 -1.33 4.89 1.55
C PHE A 47 -2.49 4.06 2.14
N ALA A 48 -3.16 4.53 3.18
CA ALA A 48 -4.34 3.88 3.75
C ALA A 48 -5.46 3.70 2.71
N ASN A 49 -5.74 4.73 1.92
CA ASN A 49 -6.72 4.64 0.84
C ASN A 49 -6.31 3.59 -0.21
N HIS A 50 -5.03 3.56 -0.58
CA HIS A 50 -4.52 2.57 -1.53
C HIS A 50 -4.64 1.14 -1.00
N ILE A 51 -4.24 0.87 0.25
CA ILE A 51 -4.36 -0.45 0.87
C ILE A 51 -5.83 -0.90 0.94
N LEU A 52 -6.76 0.01 1.25
CA LEU A 52 -8.19 -0.33 1.21
C LEU A 52 -8.64 -0.71 -0.20
N ALA A 53 -8.22 0.04 -1.21
CA ALA A 53 -8.58 -0.23 -2.60
C ALA A 53 -8.00 -1.56 -3.08
N LEU A 54 -6.73 -1.83 -2.76
CA LEU A 54 -6.06 -3.10 -3.06
C LEU A 54 -6.78 -4.28 -2.40
N LEU A 55 -7.10 -4.19 -1.11
CA LEU A 55 -7.84 -5.23 -0.40
C LEU A 55 -9.17 -5.56 -1.09
N LYS A 56 -9.90 -4.54 -1.57
CA LYS A 56 -11.14 -4.74 -2.32
C LYS A 56 -10.87 -5.49 -3.63
N ARG A 57 -9.89 -5.02 -4.42
CA ARG A 57 -9.55 -5.64 -5.71
C ARG A 57 -9.11 -7.08 -5.58
N VAL A 58 -8.28 -7.40 -4.58
CA VAL A 58 -7.86 -8.75 -4.25
C VAL A 58 -9.06 -9.64 -3.92
N LYS A 59 -9.99 -9.17 -3.08
CA LYS A 59 -11.21 -9.92 -2.72
C LYS A 59 -12.18 -10.12 -3.88
N THR A 60 -12.37 -9.10 -4.71
CA THR A 60 -13.29 -9.16 -5.85
C THR A 60 -12.64 -9.70 -7.12
N ARG A 61 -11.32 -9.97 -7.09
CA ARG A 61 -10.50 -10.34 -8.25
C ARG A 61 -10.63 -9.35 -9.41
N SER A 62 -10.71 -8.07 -9.07
CA SER A 62 -10.92 -6.96 -10.01
C SER A 62 -9.67 -6.08 -10.05
N PHE A 63 -8.58 -6.63 -10.58
CA PHE A 63 -7.30 -5.94 -10.68
C PHE A 63 -7.33 -4.83 -11.71
N VAL A 64 -6.40 -3.87 -11.56
CA VAL A 64 -6.13 -2.88 -12.60
C VAL A 64 -5.50 -3.55 -13.83
N GLU A 65 -5.51 -2.85 -14.97
CA GLU A 65 -4.82 -3.32 -16.18
C GLU A 65 -3.33 -3.51 -15.91
N ASP A 66 -2.74 -4.55 -16.53
CA ASP A 66 -1.33 -4.85 -16.36
C ASP A 66 -0.47 -3.75 -17.00
N MET A 67 0.58 -3.34 -16.29
CA MET A 67 1.58 -2.40 -16.78
C MET A 67 2.67 -3.12 -17.58
N GLU A 68 3.33 -2.40 -18.47
CA GLU A 68 4.44 -2.93 -19.26
C GLU A 68 5.72 -2.96 -18.40
N GLU A 69 6.69 -3.81 -18.76
CA GLU A 69 7.93 -3.97 -17.98
C GLU A 69 8.69 -2.65 -17.78
N GLU A 70 8.67 -1.80 -18.80
CA GLU A 70 9.31 -0.48 -18.84
C GLU A 70 8.74 0.47 -17.77
N ASP A 71 7.46 0.30 -17.40
CA ASP A 71 6.83 1.14 -16.40
C ASP A 71 7.40 0.89 -15.00
N PHE A 72 7.82 -0.35 -14.71
CA PHE A 72 8.35 -0.74 -13.41
C PHE A 72 9.72 -0.13 -13.10
N GLU A 73 10.46 0.32 -14.12
CA GLU A 73 11.76 0.98 -13.96
C GLU A 73 11.67 2.34 -13.25
N GLN A 74 10.46 2.90 -13.14
CA GLN A 74 10.21 4.17 -12.44
C GLN A 74 10.41 4.09 -10.92
N VAL A 75 10.40 2.88 -10.35
CA VAL A 75 10.60 2.67 -8.92
C VAL A 75 11.86 1.82 -8.70
N PRO A 76 12.78 2.22 -7.79
CA PRO A 76 13.96 1.41 -7.51
C PRO A 76 13.57 -0.01 -7.08
N LYS A 77 14.24 -1.04 -7.63
CA LYS A 77 13.97 -2.46 -7.32
C LYS A 77 13.86 -2.75 -5.82
N LYS A 78 14.72 -2.12 -5.01
CA LYS A 78 14.69 -2.29 -3.54
C LYS A 78 13.34 -1.88 -2.93
N VAL A 79 12.71 -0.82 -3.45
CA VAL A 79 11.41 -0.33 -2.98
C VAL A 79 10.28 -1.21 -3.50
N TYR A 80 10.44 -1.74 -4.71
CA TYR A 80 9.55 -2.77 -5.24
C TYR A 80 9.53 -4.02 -4.36
N ASP A 81 10.72 -4.56 -4.02
CA ASP A 81 10.87 -5.73 -3.15
C ASP A 81 10.25 -5.47 -1.75
N MET A 82 10.37 -4.24 -1.22
CA MET A 82 9.69 -3.84 0.03
C MET A 82 8.17 -3.85 -0.11
N ALA A 83 7.63 -3.31 -1.21
CA ALA A 83 6.21 -3.29 -1.46
C ALA A 83 5.64 -4.71 -1.56
N GLU A 84 6.32 -5.60 -2.28
CA GLU A 84 5.94 -7.00 -2.39
C GLU A 84 5.91 -7.68 -1.02
N ASP A 85 6.95 -7.50 -0.20
CA ASP A 85 6.93 -8.02 1.18
C ASP A 85 5.76 -7.44 1.98
N ILE A 86 5.45 -6.15 1.83
CA ILE A 86 4.38 -5.49 2.58
C ILE A 86 2.99 -6.04 2.22
N VAL A 87 2.68 -6.24 0.93
CA VAL A 87 1.32 -6.59 0.48
C VAL A 87 1.17 -7.99 -0.09
N GLY A 88 2.25 -8.73 -0.33
CA GLY A 88 2.24 -10.07 -0.92
C GLY A 88 1.33 -11.04 -0.17
N GLY A 89 1.33 -10.95 1.16
CA GLY A 89 0.44 -11.74 2.02
C GLY A 89 -1.06 -11.52 1.79
N LEU A 90 -1.48 -10.42 1.13
CA LEU A 90 -2.88 -10.23 0.72
C LEU A 90 -3.27 -11.18 -0.41
N PHE A 91 -2.39 -11.37 -1.39
CA PHE A 91 -2.61 -12.27 -2.51
C PHE A 91 -2.54 -13.73 -2.07
N GLU A 92 -1.55 -14.07 -1.24
CA GLU A 92 -1.38 -15.41 -0.69
C GLU A 92 -2.61 -15.90 0.09
N LYS A 93 -3.21 -15.02 0.91
CA LYS A 93 -4.43 -15.32 1.69
C LYS A 93 -5.64 -15.69 0.81
N GLU A 94 -5.73 -15.11 -0.39
CA GLU A 94 -6.80 -15.40 -1.35
C GLU A 94 -6.38 -16.43 -2.42
N HIS A 95 -5.21 -17.06 -2.25
CA HIS A 95 -4.62 -18.04 -3.19
C HIS A 95 -4.45 -17.49 -4.61
N LEU A 96 -4.05 -16.22 -4.72
CA LEU A 96 -3.83 -15.54 -5.99
C LEU A 96 -2.32 -15.38 -6.26
N PRO A 97 -1.88 -15.40 -7.54
CA PRO A 97 -0.54 -14.94 -7.87
C PRO A 97 -0.40 -13.46 -7.48
N ILE A 98 0.80 -13.06 -7.07
CA ILE A 98 1.09 -11.66 -6.76
C ILE A 98 0.97 -10.85 -8.06
N ASN A 99 0.04 -9.90 -8.08
CA ASN A 99 -0.11 -8.99 -9.21
C ASN A 99 0.99 -7.90 -9.14
N GLN A 100 1.85 -7.88 -10.16
CA GLN A 100 3.02 -6.99 -10.20
C GLN A 100 2.65 -5.52 -10.35
N THR A 101 1.57 -5.20 -11.06
CA THR A 101 1.04 -3.83 -11.17
C THR A 101 0.58 -3.30 -9.83
N GLU A 102 -0.16 -4.11 -9.06
CA GLU A 102 -0.63 -3.73 -7.74
C GLU A 102 0.55 -3.49 -6.77
N VAL A 103 1.58 -4.34 -6.84
CA VAL A 103 2.83 -4.16 -6.07
C VAL A 103 3.53 -2.87 -6.48
N PHE A 104 3.64 -2.58 -7.77
CA PHE A 104 4.22 -1.33 -8.27
C PHE A 104 3.50 -0.10 -7.72
N LEU A 105 2.16 -0.08 -7.76
CA LEU A 105 1.38 1.06 -7.27
C LEU A 105 1.60 1.31 -5.78
N VAL A 106 1.73 0.24 -4.98
CA VAL A 106 2.12 0.33 -3.57
C VAL A 106 3.55 0.88 -3.44
N ALA A 107 4.48 0.38 -4.26
CA ALA A 107 5.88 0.81 -4.28
C ALA A 107 6.02 2.31 -4.58
N THR A 108 5.19 2.87 -5.46
CA THR A 108 5.15 4.32 -5.75
C THR A 108 4.83 5.15 -4.51
N HIS A 109 3.84 4.73 -3.70
CA HIS A 109 3.54 5.44 -2.44
C HIS A 109 4.71 5.39 -1.44
N ILE A 110 5.45 4.28 -1.41
CA ILE A 110 6.63 4.11 -0.57
C ILE A 110 7.77 5.01 -1.06
N GLU A 111 8.06 4.99 -2.36
CA GLU A 111 9.13 5.78 -2.95
C GLU A 111 8.88 7.28 -2.78
N MET A 112 7.65 7.75 -3.03
CA MET A 112 7.28 9.15 -2.77
C MET A 112 7.54 9.56 -1.32
N THR A 113 7.25 8.67 -0.36
CA THR A 113 7.54 8.92 1.06
C THR A 113 9.04 9.02 1.31
N ILE A 114 9.83 8.09 0.75
CA ILE A 114 11.29 8.09 0.88
C ILE A 114 11.89 9.37 0.27
N GLN A 115 11.44 9.77 -0.92
CA GLN A 115 11.93 10.98 -1.59
C GLN A 115 11.58 12.24 -0.80
N LYS A 116 10.36 12.35 -0.26
CA LYS A 116 9.94 13.50 0.58
C LYS A 116 10.82 13.62 1.83
N THR A 117 11.15 12.50 2.48
CA THR A 117 12.04 12.51 3.66
C THR A 117 13.48 12.89 3.33
N LYS A 118 14.02 12.48 2.17
CA LYS A 118 15.36 12.86 1.71
C LYS A 118 15.45 14.31 1.22
N GLY A 119 14.40 14.81 0.56
CA GLY A 119 14.31 16.19 0.08
C GLY A 119 14.06 17.23 1.17
N GLY A 120 13.57 16.80 2.35
CA GLY A 120 13.35 17.67 3.52
C GLY A 120 14.60 18.10 4.28
N THR A 121 15.78 17.64 3.88
CA THR A 121 17.08 18.04 4.47
C THR A 121 17.74 19.23 3.77
N GLU A 122 17.12 19.78 2.72
CA GLU A 122 17.58 20.97 2.00
C GLU A 122 16.52 22.08 2.00
N GLN A 123 16.14 22.60 3.18
CA GLN A 123 15.53 23.94 3.33
C GLN A 123 16.00 24.60 4.62
#